data_AF-A0A4U9HR39-F1
#
_entry.id   AF-A0A4U9HR39-F1
#
_cell.length_a   1.000
_cell.length_b   1.000
_cell.length_c   1.000
_cell.angle_alpha   90.00
_cell.angle_beta   90.00
_cell.angle_gamma   90.00
#
_symmetry.space_group_name_H-M   'P 1'
#
loop_
_entity.id
_entity.type
_entity.pdbx_description
1 polymer ?
#
loop_
_entity_poly.entity_id
_entity_poly.type
_entity_poly.pdbx_seq_one_letter_code
_entity_poly.pdbx_strand_id
1 'polypeptide(L)'
;MTEPSIIAAEPPNPLVNELVIMPDIEKRLEAFVRIAHGIIIFPGGVGTAEELLYLLGILMNPENSEQVLPLILTGPKESADYFRVLDEFIMNTLGDAARRHYTIIIDDPAEVARQMKKAMPLVKENRRNTGDAYSFNWSMRIAPDLQLPFEPTHENMANLNLSPQQPPEELAAALRRAFSGIVAGNVKENGIHAIEQFGPYKLHGDPQMMKQMDQLLQGFVAQHRMKLPGSAYVPCYEIIT
;
A
#
# COMPACT_ATOMS: atom_id res chain seq x y z
N MET A 1 14.13 -2.59 -6.66
CA MET A 1 13.56 -3.95 -6.60
C MET A 1 12.35 -4.00 -7.51
N THR A 2 12.18 -5.06 -8.30
CA THR A 2 11.08 -5.21 -9.27
C THR A 2 10.65 -6.68 -9.33
N GLU A 3 9.67 -7.01 -10.17
CA GLU A 3 9.23 -8.39 -10.44
C GLU A 3 8.74 -8.52 -11.90
N PRO A 4 8.64 -9.75 -12.46
CA PRO A 4 8.38 -9.96 -13.89
C PRO A 4 7.10 -9.31 -14.44
N SER A 5 6.02 -9.21 -13.65
CA SER A 5 4.72 -8.72 -14.14
C SER A 5 4.66 -7.20 -14.31
N ILE A 6 5.52 -6.45 -13.62
CA ILE A 6 5.53 -4.97 -13.62
C ILE A 6 6.77 -4.37 -14.27
N ILE A 7 7.87 -5.11 -14.42
CA ILE A 7 9.15 -4.55 -14.91
C ILE A 7 9.05 -3.89 -16.30
N ALA A 8 8.13 -4.33 -17.15
CA ALA A 8 7.88 -3.72 -18.45
C ALA A 8 7.15 -2.36 -18.35
N ALA A 9 6.21 -2.25 -17.40
CA ALA A 9 5.46 -1.02 -17.14
C ALA A 9 6.29 -0.01 -16.31
N GLU A 10 7.13 -0.50 -15.40
CA GLU A 10 7.98 0.28 -14.51
C GLU A 10 9.45 -0.19 -14.60
N PRO A 11 10.14 0.10 -15.73
CA PRO A 11 11.50 -0.37 -15.94
C PRO A 11 12.49 0.35 -15.00
N PRO A 12 13.56 -0.35 -14.56
CA PRO A 12 14.55 0.25 -13.68
C PRO A 12 15.28 1.40 -14.39
N ASN A 13 15.37 2.53 -13.71
CA ASN A 13 16.17 3.66 -14.19
C ASN A 13 17.68 3.30 -14.19
N PRO A 14 18.48 3.76 -15.16
CA PRO A 14 19.93 3.49 -15.20
C PRO A 14 20.74 3.93 -13.98
N LEU A 15 20.19 4.79 -13.11
CA LEU A 15 20.82 5.15 -11.83
C LEU A 15 20.77 4.02 -10.79
N VAL A 16 19.96 2.99 -11.00
CA VAL A 16 19.90 1.81 -10.11
C VAL A 16 21.19 1.01 -10.24
N ASN A 17 21.93 0.88 -9.13
CA ASN A 17 23.18 0.13 -9.05
C ASN A 17 23.02 -1.29 -8.48
N GLU A 18 21.92 -1.57 -7.76
CA GLU A 18 21.57 -2.88 -7.21
C GLU A 18 20.15 -3.27 -7.65
N LEU A 19 20.06 -4.02 -8.75
CA LEU A 19 18.79 -4.54 -9.27
C LEU A 19 18.53 -5.94 -8.70
N VAL A 20 17.40 -6.08 -8.00
CA VAL A 20 16.86 -7.36 -7.54
C VAL A 20 15.49 -7.57 -8.19
N ILE A 21 15.32 -8.72 -8.84
CA ILE A 21 14.05 -9.16 -9.44
C ILE A 21 13.47 -10.25 -8.54
N MET A 22 12.41 -9.92 -7.83
CA MET A 22 11.65 -10.85 -6.99
C MET A 22 10.70 -11.67 -7.86
N PRO A 23 10.31 -12.89 -7.46
CA PRO A 23 9.53 -13.77 -8.32
C PRO A 23 8.05 -13.34 -8.44
N ASP A 24 7.52 -12.58 -7.48
CA ASP A 24 6.14 -12.07 -7.46
C ASP A 24 6.03 -10.80 -6.62
N ILE A 25 4.84 -10.16 -6.65
CA ILE A 25 4.56 -8.90 -5.95
C ILE A 25 4.63 -9.07 -4.44
N GLU A 26 4.05 -10.13 -3.87
CA GLU A 26 4.05 -10.33 -2.43
C GLU A 26 5.47 -10.49 -1.87
N LYS A 27 6.35 -11.21 -2.56
CA LYS A 27 7.76 -11.30 -2.15
C LYS A 27 8.52 -10.00 -2.38
N ARG A 28 8.14 -9.20 -3.39
CA ARG A 28 8.65 -7.82 -3.54
C ARG A 28 8.27 -6.96 -2.34
N LEU A 29 7.00 -7.00 -1.91
CA LEU A 29 6.49 -6.27 -0.76
C LEU A 29 7.15 -6.72 0.56
N GLU A 30 7.26 -8.03 0.77
CA GLU A 30 7.93 -8.59 1.95
C GLU A 30 9.40 -8.14 2.00
N ALA A 31 10.10 -8.20 0.87
CA ALA A 31 11.49 -7.78 0.80
C ALA A 31 11.66 -6.28 1.12
N PHE A 32 10.76 -5.39 0.66
CA PHE A 32 10.78 -3.98 1.07
C PHE A 32 10.72 -3.82 2.59
N VAL A 33 9.78 -4.50 3.26
CA VAL A 33 9.61 -4.37 4.71
C VAL A 33 10.78 -4.94 5.49
N ARG A 34 11.35 -6.05 5.03
CA ARG A 34 12.44 -6.71 5.73
C ARG A 34 13.77 -5.96 5.62
N ILE A 35 14.04 -5.29 4.50
CA ILE A 35 15.29 -4.51 4.35
C ILE A 35 15.16 -3.08 4.87
N ALA A 36 13.94 -2.56 5.03
CA ALA A 36 13.72 -1.19 5.45
C ALA A 36 14.16 -0.94 6.90
N HIS A 37 14.83 0.20 7.09
CA HIS A 37 15.00 0.85 8.39
C HIS A 37 14.06 2.05 8.55
N GLY A 38 13.41 2.46 7.48
CA GLY A 38 12.45 3.54 7.43
C GLY A 38 11.86 3.66 6.04
N ILE A 39 10.63 4.15 5.95
CA ILE A 39 9.85 4.19 4.71
C ILE A 39 9.29 5.58 4.50
N ILE A 40 9.49 6.14 3.30
CA ILE A 40 8.91 7.41 2.88
C ILE A 40 7.92 7.11 1.76
N ILE A 41 6.68 7.55 1.91
CA ILE A 41 5.61 7.40 0.92
C ILE A 41 5.24 8.79 0.37
N PHE A 42 5.30 8.92 -0.95
CA PHE A 42 4.88 10.11 -1.68
C PHE A 42 3.46 9.93 -2.23
N PRO A 43 2.78 11.00 -2.70
CA PRO A 43 1.47 10.87 -3.33
C PRO A 43 1.54 9.99 -4.58
N GLY A 44 0.71 8.94 -4.59
CA GLY A 44 0.57 8.03 -5.73
C GLY A 44 -0.87 7.59 -5.93
N GLY A 45 -1.08 6.66 -6.87
CA GLY A 45 -2.39 6.09 -7.15
C GLY A 45 -2.70 4.86 -6.29
N VAL A 46 -3.43 3.93 -6.88
CA VAL A 46 -3.85 2.69 -6.23
C VAL A 46 -2.70 1.78 -5.78
N GLY A 47 -1.58 1.74 -6.51
CA GLY A 47 -0.40 0.95 -6.11
C GLY A 47 0.25 1.48 -4.83
N THR A 48 0.30 2.79 -4.65
CA THR A 48 0.82 3.40 -3.41
C THR A 48 -0.14 3.20 -2.24
N ALA A 49 -1.45 3.22 -2.48
CA ALA A 49 -2.45 2.87 -1.47
C ALA A 49 -2.34 1.40 -1.05
N GLU A 50 -2.13 0.49 -2.02
CA GLU A 50 -1.84 -0.94 -1.75
C GLU A 50 -0.63 -1.11 -0.84
N GLU A 51 0.48 -0.45 -1.16
CA GLU A 51 1.73 -0.52 -0.37
C GLU A 51 1.54 0.04 1.04
N LEU A 52 0.79 1.14 1.22
CA LEU A 52 0.47 1.67 2.54
C LEU A 52 -0.39 0.70 3.35
N LEU A 53 -1.44 0.13 2.75
CA LEU A 53 -2.33 -0.83 3.42
C LEU A 53 -1.59 -2.13 3.78
N TYR A 54 -0.66 -2.57 2.93
CA TYR A 54 0.25 -3.67 3.24
C TYR A 54 1.07 -3.38 4.50
N LEU A 55 1.68 -2.19 4.57
CA LEU A 55 2.47 -1.78 5.73
C LEU A 55 1.64 -1.69 7.00
N LEU A 56 0.45 -1.07 6.93
CA LEU A 56 -0.42 -0.93 8.09
C LEU A 56 -0.94 -2.29 8.57
N GLY A 57 -1.31 -3.20 7.66
CA GLY A 57 -1.72 -4.56 8.03
C GLY A 57 -0.61 -5.34 8.77
N ILE A 58 0.66 -5.08 8.44
CA ILE A 58 1.80 -5.64 9.18
C ILE A 58 1.95 -4.94 10.53
N LEU A 59 2.08 -3.60 10.53
CA LEU A 59 2.47 -2.85 11.72
C LEU A 59 1.39 -2.87 12.82
N MET A 60 0.13 -3.03 12.45
CA MET A 60 -0.99 -3.13 13.39
C MET A 60 -1.10 -4.52 14.05
N ASN A 61 -0.38 -5.53 13.55
CA ASN A 61 -0.34 -6.83 14.20
C ASN A 61 0.21 -6.67 15.63
N PRO A 62 -0.48 -7.20 16.67
CA PRO A 62 -0.03 -7.07 18.05
C PRO A 62 1.40 -7.57 18.32
N GLU A 63 1.87 -8.58 17.58
CA GLU A 63 3.24 -9.12 17.67
C GLU A 63 4.30 -8.11 17.17
N ASN A 64 3.90 -7.09 16.41
CA ASN A 64 4.77 -6.02 15.91
C ASN A 64 4.70 -4.74 16.75
N SER A 65 4.00 -4.74 17.89
CA SER A 65 3.86 -3.55 18.75
C SER A 65 5.19 -2.94 19.21
N GLU A 66 6.23 -3.77 19.36
CA GLU A 66 7.59 -3.34 19.74
C GLU A 66 8.49 -3.05 18.53
N GLN A 67 8.00 -3.21 17.28
CA GLN A 67 8.81 -2.92 16.09
C GLN A 67 9.05 -1.42 15.97
N VAL A 68 10.29 -1.05 15.64
CA VAL A 68 10.65 0.33 15.32
C VAL A 68 10.91 0.43 13.83
N LEU A 69 9.92 0.95 13.10
CA LEU A 69 9.99 1.23 11.67
C LEU A 69 9.33 2.59 11.38
N PRO A 70 10.09 3.69 11.27
CA PRO A 70 9.53 5.00 10.95
C PRO A 70 8.90 4.99 9.55
N LEU A 71 7.66 5.43 9.48
CA LEU A 71 6.89 5.57 8.25
C LEU A 71 6.42 7.02 8.10
N ILE A 72 6.86 7.68 7.03
CA ILE A 72 6.54 9.08 6.77
C ILE A 72 5.80 9.19 5.46
N LEU A 73 4.63 9.81 5.48
CA LEU A 73 3.89 10.23 4.31
C LEU A 73 4.24 11.69 4.03
N THR A 74 4.69 12.01 2.82
CA THR A 74 5.16 13.37 2.52
C THR A 74 4.95 13.78 1.09
N GLY A 75 4.77 15.08 0.87
CA GLY A 75 4.69 15.64 -0.48
C GLY A 75 4.73 17.17 -0.45
N PRO A 76 4.66 17.81 -1.62
CA PRO A 76 4.64 19.27 -1.70
C PRO A 76 3.31 19.82 -1.18
N LYS A 77 3.20 21.13 -0.99
CA LYS A 77 2.01 21.78 -0.44
C LYS A 77 0.71 21.44 -1.19
N GLU A 78 0.77 21.25 -2.50
CA GLU A 78 -0.37 20.90 -3.36
C GLU A 78 -0.93 19.49 -3.05
N SER A 79 -0.17 18.65 -2.34
CA SER A 79 -0.60 17.32 -1.92
C SER A 79 -1.31 17.29 -0.57
N ALA A 80 -1.52 18.44 0.08
CA ALA A 80 -2.19 18.50 1.38
C ALA A 80 -3.59 17.86 1.37
N ASP A 81 -4.42 18.17 0.37
CA ASP A 81 -5.75 17.56 0.24
C ASP A 81 -5.69 16.07 -0.09
N TYR A 82 -4.70 15.63 -0.87
CA TYR A 82 -4.46 14.21 -1.14
C TYR A 82 -4.22 13.44 0.16
N PHE A 83 -3.30 13.94 1.00
CA PHE A 83 -2.99 13.29 2.26
C PHE A 83 -4.13 13.38 3.26
N ARG A 84 -4.90 14.48 3.27
CA ARG A 84 -6.09 14.59 4.11
C ARG A 84 -7.13 13.51 3.76
N VAL A 85 -7.44 13.33 2.48
CA VAL A 85 -8.40 12.30 2.05
C VAL A 85 -7.89 10.88 2.34
N LEU A 86 -6.60 10.62 2.12
CA LEU A 86 -5.99 9.32 2.45
C LEU A 86 -6.01 9.04 3.95
N ASP A 87 -5.65 10.03 4.77
CA ASP A 87 -5.61 9.97 6.23
C ASP A 87 -7.01 9.83 6.85
N GLU A 88 -8.02 10.50 6.28
CA GLU A 88 -9.44 10.30 6.61
C GLU A 88 -9.90 8.88 6.26
N PHE A 89 -9.54 8.38 5.07
CA PHE A 89 -9.87 7.01 4.67
C PHE A 89 -9.26 5.97 5.63
N ILE A 90 -7.97 6.09 5.96
CA ILE A 90 -7.31 5.17 6.90
C ILE A 90 -7.95 5.23 8.29
N MET A 91 -8.27 6.42 8.80
CA MET A 91 -8.95 6.55 10.09
C MET A 91 -10.35 5.91 10.06
N ASN A 92 -11.13 6.18 9.03
CA ASN A 92 -12.51 5.71 8.92
C ASN A 92 -12.63 4.21 8.65
N THR A 93 -11.53 3.55 8.24
CA THR A 93 -11.50 2.11 7.95
C THR A 93 -10.75 1.33 9.02
N LEU A 94 -9.50 1.69 9.31
CA LEU A 94 -8.61 0.96 10.22
C LEU A 94 -8.57 1.54 11.64
N GLY A 95 -9.18 2.72 11.85
CA GLY A 95 -9.25 3.40 13.14
C GLY A 95 -8.00 4.19 13.51
N ASP A 96 -8.09 4.91 14.64
CA ASP A 96 -7.00 5.75 15.17
C ASP A 96 -5.71 4.99 15.50
N ALA A 97 -5.81 3.68 15.74
CA ALA A 97 -4.64 2.83 15.96
C ALA A 97 -3.70 2.84 14.74
N ALA A 98 -4.26 2.84 13.52
CA ALA A 98 -3.47 2.88 12.30
C ALA A 98 -2.63 4.16 12.17
N ARG A 99 -3.18 5.31 12.59
CA ARG A 99 -2.50 6.62 12.54
C ARG A 99 -1.25 6.70 13.40
N ARG A 100 -1.11 5.85 14.41
CA ARG A 100 0.09 5.81 15.27
C ARG A 100 1.32 5.28 14.53
N HIS A 101 1.11 4.58 13.42
CA HIS A 101 2.18 3.94 12.67
C HIS A 101 2.81 4.85 11.62
N TYR A 102 2.27 6.04 11.35
CA TYR A 102 2.85 6.97 10.39
C TYR A 102 2.77 8.43 10.82
N THR A 103 3.55 9.28 10.16
CA THR A 103 3.49 10.74 10.32
C THR A 103 3.37 11.39 8.95
N ILE A 104 2.50 12.39 8.83
CA ILE A 104 2.37 13.19 7.60
C ILE A 104 3.19 14.47 7.74
N ILE A 105 4.10 14.72 6.80
CA ILE A 105 4.91 15.94 6.73
C ILE A 105 4.66 16.58 5.36
N ILE A 106 4.18 17.83 5.35
CA ILE A 106 3.87 18.55 4.11
C ILE A 106 4.90 19.66 3.90
N ASP A 107 5.48 19.72 2.70
CA ASP A 107 6.34 20.82 2.24
C ASP A 107 7.58 21.08 3.12
N ASP A 108 8.10 20.04 3.80
CA ASP A 108 9.36 20.11 4.56
C ASP A 108 10.28 18.90 4.29
N PRO A 109 10.98 18.88 3.13
CA PRO A 109 11.91 17.80 2.79
C PRO A 109 13.04 17.63 3.82
N ALA A 110 13.45 18.72 4.49
CA ALA A 110 14.52 18.67 5.48
C ALA A 110 14.06 17.97 6.76
N GLU A 111 12.82 18.21 7.20
CA GLU A 111 12.24 17.51 8.35
C GLU A 111 12.02 16.03 8.07
N VAL A 112 11.58 15.65 6.87
CA VAL A 112 11.49 14.23 6.45
C VAL A 112 12.83 13.52 6.64
N ALA A 113 13.91 14.09 6.09
CA ALA A 113 15.25 13.52 6.21
C ALA A 113 15.74 13.50 7.67
N ARG A 114 15.43 14.54 8.44
CA ARG A 114 15.80 14.69 9.85
C ARG A 114 15.14 13.62 10.71
N GLN A 115 13.84 13.38 10.52
CA GLN A 115 13.07 12.35 11.22
C GLN A 115 13.62 10.95 10.93
N MET A 116 13.86 10.63 9.65
CA MET A 116 14.48 9.35 9.28
C MET A 116 15.85 9.18 9.93
N LYS A 117 16.72 10.21 9.86
CA LYS A 117 18.05 10.14 10.47
C LYS A 117 18.01 9.93 11.99
N LYS A 118 17.09 10.63 12.68
CA LYS A 118 16.88 10.51 14.14
C LYS A 118 16.35 9.16 14.56
N ALA A 119 15.59 8.47 13.70
CA ALA A 119 15.05 7.15 13.99
C ALA A 119 16.09 6.01 13.86
N MET A 120 17.15 6.17 13.06
CA MET A 120 18.14 5.10 12.85
C MET A 120 18.78 4.54 14.13
N PRO A 121 19.18 5.35 15.14
CA PRO A 121 19.64 4.82 16.42
C PRO A 121 18.59 3.97 17.13
N LEU A 122 17.31 4.33 17.04
CA LEU A 122 16.20 3.59 17.65
C LEU A 122 15.98 2.25 16.95
N VAL A 123 16.03 2.23 15.61
CA VAL A 123 15.97 0.99 14.82
C VAL A 123 17.15 0.07 15.20
N LYS A 124 18.36 0.62 15.27
CA LYS A 124 19.56 -0.14 15.67
C LYS A 124 19.39 -0.74 17.07
N GLU A 125 18.90 0.05 18.03
CA GLU A 125 18.67 -0.41 19.39
C GLU A 125 17.59 -1.48 19.46
N ASN A 126 16.49 -1.31 18.73
CA ASN A 126 15.43 -2.31 18.62
C ASN A 126 15.98 -3.66 18.14
N ARG A 127 16.74 -3.70 17.03
CA ARG A 127 17.37 -4.94 16.53
C ARG A 127 18.34 -5.54 17.54
N ARG A 128 19.14 -4.71 18.23
CA ARG A 128 20.07 -5.18 19.27
C ARG A 128 19.32 -5.82 20.44
N ASN A 129 18.21 -5.23 20.87
CA ASN A 129 17.44 -5.69 22.03
C ASN A 129 16.68 -6.99 21.73
N THR A 130 16.30 -7.22 20.47
CA THR A 130 15.63 -8.45 20.03
C THR A 130 16.61 -9.52 19.52
N GLY A 131 17.90 -9.21 19.40
CA GLY A 131 18.91 -10.10 18.81
C GLY A 131 18.77 -10.28 17.30
N ASP A 132 18.05 -9.39 16.63
CA ASP A 132 17.77 -9.45 15.19
C ASP A 132 18.90 -8.81 14.35
N ALA A 133 18.93 -9.12 13.06
CA ALA A 133 19.90 -8.57 12.13
C ALA A 133 19.59 -7.10 11.79
N TYR A 134 20.66 -6.34 11.53
CA TYR A 134 20.51 -4.98 11.03
C TYR A 134 20.00 -4.97 9.59
N SER A 135 20.55 -5.80 8.71
CA SER A 135 20.27 -5.77 7.26
C SER A 135 18.99 -6.50 6.85
N PHE A 136 18.35 -7.23 7.75
CA PHE A 136 17.13 -7.98 7.48
C PHE A 136 16.31 -8.13 8.76
N ASN A 137 15.07 -7.65 8.76
CA ASN A 137 14.17 -7.71 9.89
C ASN A 137 13.49 -9.08 9.95
N TRP A 138 14.10 -10.03 10.66
CA TRP A 138 13.51 -11.36 10.87
C TRP A 138 12.38 -11.32 11.90
N SER A 139 12.50 -10.44 12.89
CA SER A 139 11.55 -10.32 13.99
C SER A 139 10.21 -9.72 13.56
N MET A 140 10.15 -9.00 12.43
CA MET A 140 8.89 -8.52 11.86
C MET A 140 7.98 -9.69 11.48
N ARG A 141 6.84 -9.76 12.17
CA ARG A 141 5.78 -10.74 11.90
C ARG A 141 4.97 -10.29 10.70
N ILE A 142 4.91 -11.12 9.66
CA ILE A 142 4.06 -10.89 8.49
C ILE A 142 3.08 -12.06 8.43
N ALA A 143 1.78 -11.77 8.47
CA ALA A 143 0.75 -12.80 8.41
C ALA A 143 0.76 -13.50 7.05
N PRO A 144 0.43 -14.81 6.96
CA PRO A 144 0.39 -15.54 5.69
C PRO A 144 -0.47 -14.86 4.63
N ASP A 145 -1.58 -14.24 5.04
CA ASP A 145 -2.50 -13.48 4.20
C ASP A 145 -1.86 -12.31 3.45
N LEU A 146 -0.73 -11.81 3.94
CA LEU A 146 0.08 -10.77 3.31
C LEU A 146 1.23 -11.35 2.46
N GLN A 147 1.52 -12.65 2.58
CA GLN A 147 2.59 -13.32 1.84
C GLN A 147 2.08 -14.14 0.65
N LEU A 148 0.82 -14.59 0.71
CA LEU A 148 0.20 -15.38 -0.33
C LEU A 148 -0.20 -14.50 -1.53
N PRO A 149 0.14 -14.92 -2.76
CA PRO A 149 -0.31 -14.25 -3.97
C PRO A 149 -1.81 -14.11 -4.04
N PHE A 150 -2.28 -12.93 -4.42
CA PHE A 150 -3.69 -12.69 -4.69
C PHE A 150 -3.94 -12.65 -6.20
N GLU A 151 -4.76 -13.57 -6.70
CA GLU A 151 -5.23 -13.57 -8.08
C GLU A 151 -6.54 -12.78 -8.19
N PRO A 152 -6.57 -11.63 -8.89
CA PRO A 152 -7.74 -10.76 -8.92
C PRO A 152 -8.76 -11.23 -9.97
N THR A 153 -9.42 -12.35 -9.74
CA THR A 153 -10.60 -12.75 -10.52
C THR A 153 -11.84 -11.98 -10.06
N HIS A 154 -12.89 -11.88 -10.88
CA HIS A 154 -14.16 -11.25 -10.46
C HIS A 154 -14.76 -11.92 -9.22
N GLU A 155 -14.63 -13.23 -9.11
CA GLU A 155 -15.07 -14.00 -7.94
C GLU A 155 -14.24 -13.63 -6.69
N ASN A 156 -12.91 -13.64 -6.79
CA ASN A 156 -12.04 -13.32 -5.66
C ASN A 156 -12.23 -11.87 -5.19
N MET A 157 -12.41 -10.94 -6.13
CA MET A 157 -12.67 -9.52 -5.84
C MET A 157 -14.02 -9.31 -5.15
N ALA A 158 -15.07 -10.02 -5.59
CA ALA A 158 -16.38 -9.96 -4.95
C ALA A 158 -16.38 -10.59 -3.54
N ASN A 159 -15.61 -11.67 -3.35
CA ASN A 159 -15.54 -12.38 -2.06
C ASN A 159 -14.67 -11.70 -0.98
N LEU A 160 -14.12 -10.51 -1.24
CA LEU A 160 -13.34 -9.78 -0.24
C LEU A 160 -14.23 -9.36 0.93
N ASN A 161 -13.79 -9.68 2.16
CA ASN A 161 -14.45 -9.23 3.38
C ASN A 161 -14.12 -7.74 3.63
N LEU A 162 -14.89 -6.82 3.05
CA LEU A 162 -14.72 -5.37 3.22
C LEU A 162 -15.69 -4.81 4.26
N SER A 163 -15.61 -5.33 5.48
CA SER A 163 -16.46 -4.96 6.62
C SER A 163 -15.60 -4.62 7.86
N PRO A 164 -16.03 -3.69 8.73
CA PRO A 164 -15.30 -3.40 9.97
C PRO A 164 -15.53 -4.46 11.07
N GLN A 165 -16.36 -5.49 10.84
CA GLN A 165 -16.59 -6.59 11.78
C GLN A 165 -15.49 -7.66 11.72
N GLN A 166 -14.24 -7.23 11.74
CA GLN A 166 -13.03 -8.07 11.76
C GLN A 166 -11.86 -7.28 12.39
N PRO A 167 -10.76 -7.94 12.78
CA PRO A 167 -9.55 -7.24 13.23
C PRO A 167 -9.05 -6.24 12.19
N PRO A 168 -8.60 -5.02 12.58
CA PRO A 168 -8.15 -4.01 11.63
C PRO A 168 -7.01 -4.46 10.71
N GLU A 169 -6.09 -5.29 11.19
CA GLU A 169 -5.00 -5.86 10.41
C GLU A 169 -5.50 -6.81 9.30
N GLU A 170 -6.60 -7.54 9.54
CA GLU A 170 -7.25 -8.39 8.54
C GLU A 170 -8.01 -7.53 7.51
N LEU A 171 -8.69 -6.48 7.96
CA LEU A 171 -9.33 -5.52 7.06
C LEU A 171 -8.30 -4.81 6.17
N ALA A 172 -7.13 -4.43 6.72
CA ALA A 172 -6.04 -3.85 5.94
C ALA A 172 -5.53 -4.83 4.86
N ALA A 173 -5.45 -6.12 5.17
CA ALA A 173 -5.09 -7.16 4.20
C ALA A 173 -6.16 -7.33 3.10
N ALA A 174 -7.45 -7.27 3.44
CA ALA A 174 -8.55 -7.32 2.47
C ALA A 174 -8.55 -6.08 1.55
N LEU A 175 -8.37 -4.88 2.12
CA LEU A 175 -8.23 -3.65 1.35
C LEU A 175 -6.99 -3.70 0.44
N ARG A 176 -5.85 -4.18 0.93
CA ARG A 176 -4.63 -4.38 0.12
C ARG A 176 -4.95 -5.20 -1.14
N ARG A 177 -5.67 -6.32 -1.00
CA ARG A 177 -6.09 -7.16 -2.14
C ARG A 177 -7.02 -6.44 -3.10
N ALA A 178 -7.98 -5.65 -2.59
CA ALA A 178 -8.86 -4.83 -3.43
C ALA A 178 -8.04 -3.84 -4.29
N PHE A 179 -7.11 -3.09 -3.69
CA PHE A 179 -6.25 -2.17 -4.43
C PHE A 179 -5.32 -2.90 -5.42
N SER A 180 -4.78 -4.06 -5.04
CA SER A 180 -3.98 -4.92 -5.93
C SER A 180 -4.76 -5.38 -7.17
N GLY A 181 -6.04 -5.72 -7.00
CA GLY A 181 -6.93 -6.03 -8.12
C GLY A 181 -7.18 -4.84 -9.03
N ILE A 182 -7.35 -3.64 -8.49
CA ILE A 182 -7.49 -2.41 -9.29
C ILE A 182 -6.20 -2.12 -10.07
N VAL A 183 -5.03 -2.30 -9.45
CA VAL A 183 -3.72 -2.21 -10.14
C VAL A 183 -3.69 -3.22 -11.29
N ALA A 184 -4.03 -4.48 -11.04
CA ALA A 184 -4.03 -5.52 -12.05
C ALA A 184 -4.95 -5.20 -13.24
N GLY A 185 -6.19 -4.78 -12.96
CA GLY A 185 -7.15 -4.39 -14.00
C GLY A 185 -6.74 -3.15 -14.82
N ASN A 186 -5.84 -2.32 -14.30
CA ASN A 186 -5.36 -1.12 -14.98
C ASN A 186 -4.11 -1.34 -15.84
N VAL A 187 -3.16 -2.16 -15.38
CA VAL A 187 -1.82 -2.23 -15.99
C VAL A 187 -1.30 -3.63 -16.30
N LYS A 188 -1.90 -4.70 -15.74
CA LYS A 188 -1.44 -6.07 -16.00
C LYS A 188 -2.25 -6.71 -17.11
N GLU A 189 -1.56 -7.36 -18.04
CA GLU A 189 -2.18 -7.99 -19.22
C GLU A 189 -3.35 -8.90 -18.85
N ASN A 190 -3.18 -9.84 -17.92
CA ASN A 190 -4.24 -10.75 -17.48
C ASN A 190 -5.43 -10.01 -16.86
N GLY A 191 -5.18 -8.94 -16.10
CA GLY A 191 -6.22 -8.13 -15.48
C GLY A 191 -7.00 -7.35 -16.53
N ILE A 192 -6.32 -6.69 -17.47
CA ILE A 192 -6.95 -5.95 -18.57
C ILE A 192 -7.85 -6.88 -19.40
N HIS A 193 -7.37 -8.07 -19.79
CA HIS A 193 -8.17 -9.04 -20.53
C HIS A 193 -9.41 -9.49 -19.76
N ALA A 194 -9.30 -9.71 -18.44
CA ALA A 194 -10.44 -10.06 -17.60
C ALA A 194 -11.49 -8.94 -17.56
N ILE A 195 -11.06 -7.68 -17.51
CA ILE A 195 -11.95 -6.51 -17.55
C ILE A 195 -12.63 -6.37 -18.91
N GLU A 196 -11.91 -6.60 -20.02
CA GLU A 196 -12.47 -6.57 -21.37
C GLU A 196 -13.51 -7.67 -21.59
N GLN A 197 -13.27 -8.87 -21.03
CA GLN A 197 -14.14 -10.02 -21.22
C GLN A 197 -15.38 -10.02 -20.31
N PHE A 198 -15.23 -9.62 -19.04
CA PHE A 198 -16.26 -9.79 -18.02
C PHE A 198 -16.78 -8.46 -17.43
N GLY A 199 -16.20 -7.33 -17.82
CA GLY A 199 -16.52 -6.01 -17.28
C GLY A 199 -15.75 -5.67 -15.99
N PRO A 200 -16.11 -4.57 -15.30
CA PRO A 200 -15.40 -4.11 -14.11
C PRO A 200 -15.51 -5.08 -12.92
N TYR A 201 -14.52 -5.08 -12.04
CA TYR A 201 -14.60 -5.76 -10.75
C TYR A 201 -15.67 -5.14 -9.87
N LYS A 202 -16.54 -5.94 -9.27
CA LYS A 202 -17.58 -5.47 -8.35
C LYS A 202 -17.09 -5.61 -6.92
N LEU A 203 -16.89 -4.48 -6.24
CA LEU A 203 -16.47 -4.43 -4.85
C LEU A 203 -17.66 -4.07 -3.97
N HIS A 204 -17.94 -4.89 -2.97
CA HIS A 204 -19.03 -4.67 -2.02
C HIS A 204 -18.55 -4.88 -0.59
N GLY A 205 -19.26 -4.29 0.38
CA GLY A 205 -18.88 -4.36 1.79
C GLY A 205 -19.77 -3.49 2.66
N ASP A 206 -19.23 -3.00 3.76
CA ASP A 206 -19.91 -2.02 4.60
C ASP A 206 -20.23 -0.73 3.80
N PRO A 207 -21.48 -0.25 3.81
CA PRO A 207 -21.89 0.88 2.96
C PRO A 207 -21.08 2.16 3.20
N GLN A 208 -20.71 2.45 4.45
CA GLN A 208 -19.93 3.64 4.78
C GLN A 208 -18.49 3.49 4.28
N MET A 209 -17.90 2.32 4.44
CA MET A 209 -16.57 2.00 3.93
C MET A 209 -16.52 2.06 2.40
N MET A 210 -17.51 1.50 1.71
CA MET A 210 -17.59 1.52 0.25
C MET A 210 -17.67 2.95 -0.26
N LYS A 211 -18.47 3.81 0.39
CA LYS A 211 -18.52 5.25 0.06
C LYS A 211 -17.19 5.97 0.26
N GLN A 212 -16.46 5.65 1.32
CA GLN A 212 -15.12 6.22 1.59
C GLN A 212 -14.10 5.76 0.53
N MET A 213 -14.15 4.49 0.13
CA MET A 213 -13.29 3.94 -0.93
C MET A 213 -13.60 4.57 -2.29
N ASP A 214 -14.88 4.73 -2.65
CA ASP A 214 -15.28 5.41 -3.88
C ASP A 214 -14.78 6.87 -3.92
N GLN A 215 -14.93 7.62 -2.82
CA GLN A 215 -14.40 8.98 -2.71
C GLN A 215 -12.88 9.05 -2.90
N LEU A 216 -12.13 8.12 -2.27
CA LEU A 216 -10.68 8.04 -2.43
C LEU A 216 -10.28 7.74 -3.88
N LEU A 217 -10.91 6.74 -4.49
CA LEU A 217 -10.63 6.33 -5.87
C LEU A 217 -10.99 7.41 -6.89
N GLN A 218 -12.12 8.10 -6.72
CA GLN A 218 -12.48 9.28 -7.53
C GLN A 218 -11.46 10.41 -7.38
N GLY A 219 -10.93 10.61 -6.18
CA GLY A 219 -9.81 11.53 -5.94
C GLY A 219 -8.57 11.18 -6.76
N PHE A 220 -8.23 9.89 -6.87
CA PHE A 220 -7.12 9.43 -7.72
C PHE A 220 -7.40 9.65 -9.22
N VAL A 221 -8.64 9.43 -9.68
CA VAL A 221 -9.03 9.70 -11.07
C VAL A 221 -8.91 11.19 -11.39
N ALA A 222 -9.47 12.06 -10.54
CA ALA A 222 -9.47 13.50 -10.73
C ALA A 222 -8.07 14.11 -10.74
N GLN A 223 -7.14 13.50 -10.00
CA GLN A 223 -5.73 13.91 -9.95
C GLN A 223 -4.85 13.22 -11.01
N HIS A 224 -5.44 12.50 -11.96
CA HIS A 224 -4.73 11.75 -13.01
C HIS A 224 -3.70 10.73 -12.46
N ARG A 225 -4.02 10.06 -11.35
CA ARG A 225 -3.15 9.07 -10.69
C ARG A 225 -3.46 7.61 -11.06
N MET A 226 -4.46 7.39 -11.91
CA MET A 226 -4.87 6.04 -12.35
C MET A 226 -4.27 5.63 -13.69
N LYS A 227 -3.85 6.60 -14.51
CA LYS A 227 -3.27 6.39 -15.84
C LYS A 227 -2.39 7.57 -16.22
N LEU A 228 -1.33 7.32 -16.99
CA LEU A 228 -0.53 8.39 -17.60
C LEU A 228 -1.39 9.25 -18.56
N PRO A 229 -1.05 10.54 -18.75
CA PRO A 229 -1.78 11.42 -19.65
C PRO A 229 -1.87 10.87 -21.09
N GLY A 230 -3.02 11.08 -21.76
CA GLY A 230 -3.18 10.74 -23.18
C GLY A 230 -4.56 10.18 -23.55
N SER A 231 -5.31 9.61 -22.60
CA SER A 231 -6.70 9.21 -22.80
C SER A 231 -7.52 9.40 -21.52
N ALA A 232 -8.84 9.44 -21.64
CA ALA A 232 -9.72 9.31 -20.48
C ALA A 232 -9.47 7.95 -19.78
N TYR A 233 -9.53 7.96 -18.45
CA TYR A 233 -9.49 6.74 -17.65
C TYR A 233 -10.91 6.17 -17.54
N VAL A 234 -11.05 4.87 -17.82
CA VAL A 234 -12.28 4.11 -17.58
C VAL A 234 -12.02 3.19 -16.39
N PRO A 235 -12.76 3.31 -15.27
CA PRO A 235 -12.57 2.46 -14.10
C PRO A 235 -12.67 0.96 -14.43
N CYS A 236 -11.69 0.19 -13.97
CA CYS A 236 -11.73 -1.29 -13.98
C CYS A 236 -12.53 -1.87 -12.80
N TYR A 237 -13.21 -1.02 -12.04
CA TYR A 237 -13.94 -1.37 -10.83
C TYR A 237 -15.29 -0.65 -10.80
N GLU A 238 -16.22 -1.23 -10.05
CA GLU A 238 -17.53 -0.70 -9.71
C GLU A 238 -17.73 -0.90 -8.20
N ILE A 239 -17.90 0.20 -7.47
CA ILE A 239 -18.22 0.15 -6.04
C ILE A 239 -19.72 -0.02 -5.89
N ILE A 240 -20.13 -1.12 -5.23
CA ILE A 240 -21.53 -1.42 -4.95
C ILE A 240 -21.87 -0.80 -3.58
N THR A 241 -22.56 0.35 -3.62
CA THR A 241 -23.00 1.10 -2.43
C THR A 241 -24.43 0.79 -2.02
#